data_AF-A0A257WDW9-F1
#
_entry.id   AF-A0A257WDW9-F1
#
_cell.length_a   1.000
_cell.length_b   1.000
_cell.length_c   1.000
_cell.angle_alpha   90.00
_cell.angle_beta   90.00
_cell.angle_gamma   90.00
#
_symmetry.space_group_name_H-M   'P 1'
#
loop_
_entity.id
_entity.type
_entity.pdbx_description
1 polymer ?
#
loop_
_entity_poly.entity_id
_entity_poly.type
_entity_poly.pdbx_seq_one_letter_code
_entity_poly.pdbx_strand_id
1 'polypeptide(L)' 'RYSISVIALHDMLTDKITSAPDPDARLKESDTLLVAGQDEDLARTAKQA' A
#
# COMPACT_ATOMS: atom_id res chain seq x y z
N ARG A 1 7.63 5.38 11.75
CA ARG A 1 7.77 5.78 10.33
C ARG A 1 8.45 4.63 9.61
N TYR A 2 7.79 4.01 8.63
CA TYR A 2 8.17 2.67 8.14
C TYR A 2 9.15 2.67 6.95
N SER A 3 9.68 3.81 6.50
CA SER A 3 10.60 3.90 5.33
C SER A 3 10.14 3.11 4.07
N ILE A 4 8.83 2.87 3.95
CA ILE A 4 8.17 2.26 2.81
C ILE A 4 7.39 3.33 2.04
N SER A 5 7.29 3.14 0.73
CA SER A 5 6.51 4.00 -0.17
C SER A 5 5.37 3.19 -0.79
N VAL A 6 4.17 3.77 -0.83
CA VAL A 6 3.03 3.18 -1.54
C VAL A 6 3.22 3.41 -3.04
N ILE A 7 3.21 2.35 -3.83
CA ILE A 7 3.42 2.40 -5.27
C ILE A 7 2.13 2.16 -6.07
N ALA A 8 1.17 1.44 -5.48
CA ALA A 8 -0.14 1.22 -6.08
C ALA A 8 -1.21 0.91 -5.02
N LEU A 9 -2.46 1.13 -5.42
CA LEU A 9 -3.67 0.71 -4.71
C LEU A 9 -4.43 -0.31 -5.57
N HIS A 10 -4.91 -1.37 -4.95
CA HIS A 10 -5.85 -2.31 -5.57
C HIS A 10 -7.18 -2.27 -4.83
N ASP A 11 -8.22 -1.77 -5.50
CA ASP A 11 -9.59 -1.80 -4.97
C ASP A 11 -10.17 -3.19 -5.27
N MET A 12 -10.21 -4.06 -4.26
CA MET A 12 -10.65 -5.46 -4.45
C MET A 12 -12.13 -5.58 -4.81
N LEU A 13 -12.96 -4.57 -4.49
CA LEU A 13 -14.39 -4.60 -4.79
C LEU A 13 -14.65 -4.39 -6.29
N THR A 14 -13.82 -3.57 -6.94
CA THR A 14 -13.95 -3.24 -8.37
C THR A 14 -12.87 -3.87 -9.24
N ASP A 15 -11.97 -4.63 -8.62
CA ASP A 15 -10.79 -5.25 -9.22
C ASP A 15 -9.92 -4.26 -10.02
N LYS A 16 -9.84 -3.02 -9.52
CA LYS A 16 -9.13 -1.93 -10.20
C LYS A 16 -7.80 -1.64 -9.52
N ILE A 17 -6.72 -1.66 -10.30
CA ILE A 17 -5.39 -1.25 -9.85
C ILE A 17 -5.12 0.19 -10.29
N THR A 18 -4.69 1.02 -9.34
CA THR A 18 -4.26 2.41 -9.57
C THR A 18 -2.80 2.54 -9.19
N SER A 19 -1.93 2.74 -10.18
CA SER A 19 -0.52 3.03 -9.98
C SER A 19 -0.31 4.51 -9.63
N ALA A 20 0.71 4.80 -8.82
CA ALA A 20 1.02 6.16 -8.34
C ALA A 20 -0.23 6.87 -7.76
N PRO A 21 -0.83 6.31 -6.68
CA PRO A 21 -2.03 6.88 -6.08
C PRO A 21 -1.73 8.28 -5.52
N ASP A 22 -2.76 9.12 -5.49
CA ASP A 22 -2.71 10.42 -4.83
C ASP A 22 -2.43 10.22 -3.32
N PRO A 23 -1.35 10.80 -2.76
CA PRO A 23 -1.00 10.63 -1.34
C PRO A 23 -2.02 11.24 -0.38
N ASP A 24 -2.85 12.18 -0.85
CA ASP A 24 -3.88 12.84 -0.04
C ASP A 24 -5.25 12.13 -0.14
N ALA A 25 -5.37 11.13 -1.02
CA ALA A 25 -6.58 10.34 -1.14
C ALA A 25 -6.82 9.49 0.11
N ARG A 26 -8.08 9.43 0.56
CA ARG A 26 -8.47 8.54 1.65
C ARG A 26 -8.55 7.10 1.18
N LEU A 27 -7.91 6.20 1.92
CA LEU A 27 -8.03 4.76 1.73
C LEU A 27 -9.43 4.28 2.09
N LYS A 28 -9.96 3.38 1.27
CA LYS A 28 -11.19 2.64 1.52
C LYS A 28 -10.89 1.32 2.22
N GLU A 29 -11.91 0.70 2.80
CA GLU A 29 -11.79 -0.63 3.41
C GLU A 29 -11.50 -1.75 2.39
N SER A 30 -11.88 -1.54 1.12
CA SER A 30 -11.60 -2.48 0.03
C SER A 30 -10.21 -2.32 -0.59
N ASP A 31 -9.47 -1.28 -0.21
CA ASP A 31 -8.18 -0.98 -0.81
C ASP A 31 -7.08 -1.86 -0.20
N THR A 32 -6.29 -2.49 -1.07
CA THR A 32 -5.04 -3.17 -0.72
C THR A 32 -3.87 -2.32 -1.19
N LEU A 33 -2.89 -2.11 -0.30
CA LEU A 33 -1.69 -1.33 -0.59
C LEU A 33 -0.60 -2.21 -1.19
N LEU A 34 -0.03 -1.79 -2.32
CA LEU A 34 1.26 -2.29 -2.79
C LEU A 34 2.33 -1.29 -2.37
N VAL A 35 3.32 -1.78 -1.63
CA VAL A 35 4.39 -0.96 -1.05
C VAL A 35 5.76 -1.46 -1.48
N ALA A 36 6.71 -0.53 -1.61
CA ALA A 36 8.12 -0.81 -1.88
C ALA A 36 8.98 -0.18 -0.78
N GLY A 37 10.06 -0.86 -0.42
CA GLY A 37 11.00 -0.43 0.62
C GLY A 37 12.16 -1.41 0.74
N GLN A 38 13.02 -1.20 1.74
CA GLN A 38 14.07 -2.16 2.06
C GLN A 38 13.47 -3.42 2.70
N ASP A 39 14.07 -4.57 2.49
CA ASP A 39 13.58 -5.87 2.99
C ASP A 39 13.34 -5.85 4.50
N GLU A 40 14.21 -5.18 5.26
CA GLU A 40 14.06 -5.04 6.71
C GLU A 40 12.81 -4.24 7.12
N ASP A 41 12.46 -3.21 6.35
CA ASP A 41 11.29 -2.38 6.58
C ASP A 41 10.01 -3.12 6.21
N LEU A 42 10.02 -3.80 5.06
CA LEU A 42 8.91 -4.65 4.61
C LEU A 42 8.64 -5.78 5.61
N ALA A 43 9.70 -6.44 6.11
CA ALA A 43 9.57 -7.49 7.11
C ALA A 43 9.04 -6.98 8.46
N ARG A 44 9.39 -5.74 8.86
CA ARG A 44 8.82 -5.09 10.05
C ARG A 44 7.32 -4.87 9.90
N THR A 45 6.89 -4.33 8.75
CA THR A 45 5.46 -4.05 8.49
C THR A 45 4.64 -5.33 8.33
N ALA A 46 5.17 -6.36 7.66
CA ALA A 46 4.47 -7.64 7.48
C ALA A 46 4.21 -8.40 8.80
N LYS A 47 5.04 -8.18 9.82
CA LYS A 47 4.81 -8.74 11.17
C LYS A 47 3.73 -8.02 11.97
N GLN A 48 3.30 -6.85 11.52
CA GLN A 48 2.27 -6.03 12.17
C GLN A 48 0.96 -5.94 11.37
N ALA A 49 0.90 -6.61 10.23
CA ALA A 49 -0.28 -6.71 9.36
C ALA A 49 -1.19 -7.86 9.79
#